data_AF-A0A6V7KP78-F1
#
_entry.id   AF-A0A6V7KP78-F1
#
_cell.length_a   1.000
_cell.length_b   1.000
_cell.length_c   1.000
_cell.angle_alpha   90.00
_cell.angle_beta   90.00
_cell.angle_gamma   90.00
#
_symmetry.space_group_name_H-M   'P 1'
#
loop_
_entity.id
_entity.type
_entity.pdbx_description
1 polymer ?
#
loop_
_entity_poly.entity_id
_entity_poly.type
_entity_poly.pdbx_seq_one_letter_code
_entity_poly.pdbx_strand_id
1 'polypeptide(L)' 'MRIAVEGCAHGELEIIYNSIEELEKNDGKKIDLLICCGDFQSTRNYDDLASMAVPDKYKDMCTFY' A
#
# COMPACT_ATOMS: atom_id res chain seq x y z
N MET A 1 -9.86 -15.82 -12.21
CA MET A 1 -9.60 -14.43 -11.83
C MET A 1 -9.80 -14.29 -10.33
N ARG A 2 -8.74 -13.97 -9.59
CA ARG A 2 -8.73 -13.69 -8.16
C ARG A 2 -8.33 -12.23 -7.95
N ILE A 3 -9.14 -11.50 -7.19
CA ILE A 3 -8.95 -10.08 -6.95
C ILE A 3 -8.78 -9.87 -5.45
N ALA A 4 -7.65 -9.27 -5.05
CA ALA A 4 -7.45 -8.76 -3.70
C ALA A 4 -8.05 -7.36 -3.59
N VAL A 5 -8.66 -7.06 -2.45
CA VAL A 5 -9.21 -5.74 -2.15
C VAL A 5 -8.57 -5.25 -0.86
N GLU A 6 -7.84 -4.15 -0.95
CA GLU A 6 -7.20 -3.46 0.16
C GLU A 6 -8.02 -2.21 0.52
N GLY A 7 -8.21 -1.99 1.83
CA GLY A 7 -8.90 -0.81 2.35
C GLY A 7 -8.02 0.43 2.28
N CYS A 8 -7.49 0.83 3.42
CA CYS A 8 -6.59 1.98 3.56
C CYS A 8 -5.14 1.49 3.60
N ALA A 9 -4.34 1.87 2.59
CA ALA A 9 -2.97 1.36 2.48
C ALA A 9 -1.97 2.05 3.44
N HIS A 10 -2.22 3.31 3.80
CA HIS A 10 -1.35 4.13 4.63
C HIS A 10 0.12 4.17 4.18
N GLY A 11 0.37 4.01 2.87
CA GLY A 11 1.72 3.99 2.29
C GLY A 11 2.52 2.69 2.51
N GLU A 12 1.95 1.68 3.17
CA GLU A 12 2.59 0.41 3.55
C GLU A 12 2.52 -0.64 2.41
N LEU A 13 2.97 -0.27 1.21
CA LEU A 13 2.87 -1.11 0.02
C LEU A 13 3.64 -2.42 0.16
N GLU A 14 4.82 -2.40 0.78
CA GLU A 14 5.60 -3.62 1.02
C GLU A 14 4.84 -4.61 1.91
N ILE A 15 4.12 -4.15 2.93
CA ILE A 15 3.31 -5.03 3.80
C ILE A 15 2.18 -5.67 3.00
N ILE A 16 1.51 -4.89 2.13
CA ILE A 16 0.42 -5.36 1.28
C ILE A 16 0.93 -6.42 0.29
N TYR A 17 2.04 -6.15 -0.41
CA TYR A 17 2.60 -7.09 -1.37
C TYR A 17 3.13 -8.35 -0.71
N ASN A 18 3.80 -8.25 0.45
CA ASN A 18 4.25 -9.41 1.21
C ASN A 18 3.06 -10.28 1.65
N SER A 19 1.95 -9.67 2.07
CA SER A 19 0.73 -10.38 2.43
C SER A 19 0.11 -11.11 1.23
N ILE A 20 0.11 -10.48 0.06
CA ILE A 20 -0.33 -11.11 -1.20
C ILE A 20 0.56 -12.31 -1.53
N GLU A 21 1.89 -12.16 -1.48
CA GLU A 21 2.80 -13.26 -1.74
C GLU A 21 2.59 -14.44 -0.79
N GLU A 22 2.37 -14.18 0.48
CA GLU A 22 2.11 -15.21 1.49
C GLU A 22 0.80 -15.95 1.18
N LEU A 23 -0.26 -15.22 0.83
CA LEU A 23 -1.53 -15.81 0.39
C LEU A 23 -1.37 -16.68 -0.86
N GLU A 24 -0.62 -16.21 -1.85
CA GLU A 24 -0.34 -16.97 -3.08
C GLU A 24 0.46 -18.24 -2.80
N LYS A 25 1.44 -18.19 -1.90
CA LYS A 25 2.24 -19.34 -1.47
C LYS A 25 1.38 -20.38 -0.74
N ASN A 26 0.50 -19.93 0.15
CA ASN A 26 -0.37 -20.80 0.94
C ASN A 26 -1.49 -21.44 0.11
N ASP A 27 -2.10 -20.69 -0.80
CA ASP A 27 -3.21 -21.17 -1.64
C ASP A 27 -2.77 -21.88 -2.92
N GLY A 28 -1.49 -21.74 -3.31
CA GLY A 28 -0.96 -22.24 -4.58
C GLY A 28 -1.59 -21.60 -5.82
N LYS A 29 -2.15 -20.39 -5.67
CA LYS A 29 -2.91 -19.68 -6.72
C LYS A 29 -2.57 -18.20 -6.71
N LYS A 30 -2.32 -17.65 -7.90
CA LYS A 30 -2.02 -16.22 -8.09
C LYS A 30 -3.23 -15.32 -7.88
N ILE A 31 -2.96 -14.09 -7.45
CA ILE A 31 -3.88 -12.95 -7.44
C ILE A 31 -3.62 -12.17 -8.74
N ASP A 32 -4.68 -11.92 -9.49
CA ASP A 32 -4.58 -11.31 -10.83
C ASP A 32 -4.66 -9.77 -10.76
N LEU A 33 -5.26 -9.23 -9.69
CA LEU A 33 -5.48 -7.80 -9.51
C LEU A 33 -5.57 -7.45 -8.02
N LEU A 34 -4.95 -6.34 -7.63
CA LEU A 34 -5.16 -5.66 -6.36
C LEU A 34 -5.96 -4.37 -6.59
N ILE A 35 -7.04 -4.19 -5.85
CA ILE A 35 -7.83 -2.95 -5.82
C ILE A 35 -7.57 -2.26 -4.48
N CYS A 36 -6.96 -1.07 -4.50
CA CYS A 36 -6.76 -0.24 -3.31
C CYS A 36 -7.88 0.80 -3.21
N CYS A 37 -8.58 0.84 -2.07
CA CYS A 37 -9.78 1.67 -1.92
C CYS A 37 -9.49 3.12 -1.47
N GLY A 38 -8.33 3.39 -0.89
CA GLY A 38 -7.99 4.75 -0.44
C GLY A 38 -6.73 4.81 0.41
N ASP A 39 -6.46 6.01 0.94
CA ASP A 39 -5.29 6.33 1.78
C ASP A 39 -3.99 5.74 1.24
N PHE A 40 -3.82 5.79 -0.09
CA PHE A 40 -2.71 5.14 -0.77
C PHE A 40 -1.35 5.77 -0.43
N GLN A 41 -1.33 7.09 -0.16
CA GLN A 41 -0.14 7.86 0.21
C GLN A 41 1.02 7.71 -0.80
N SER A 42 0.80 8.13 -2.04
CA SER A 42 1.78 8.08 -3.14
C SER A 42 2.87 9.18 -3.04
N THR A 43 3.57 9.28 -1.92
CA THR A 43 4.61 10.29 -1.70
C THR A 43 5.93 9.90 -2.34
N ARG A 44 6.36 10.63 -3.38
CA ARG A 44 7.63 10.34 -4.11
C ARG A 44 8.85 10.99 -3.46
N ASN A 45 8.62 12.06 -2.71
CA ASN A 45 9.66 12.87 -2.09
C ASN A 45 9.08 13.72 -0.95
N TYR A 46 9.94 14.50 -0.29
CA TYR A 46 9.56 15.37 0.81
C TYR A 46 8.59 16.50 0.43
N ASP A 47 8.55 16.93 -0.84
CA ASP A 47 7.60 17.95 -1.29
C ASP A 47 6.18 17.38 -1.36
N ASP A 48 6.04 16.14 -1.85
CA ASP A 48 4.75 15.42 -1.80
C ASP A 48 4.32 15.16 -0.34
N LEU A 49 5.25 14.71 0.52
CA LEU A 49 4.97 14.46 1.93
C LEU A 49 4.51 15.73 2.67
N ALA A 50 5.09 16.89 2.32
CA ALA A 50 4.69 18.18 2.90
C ALA A 50 3.23 18.54 2.57
N SER A 51 2.70 18.06 1.44
CA SER A 51 1.32 18.29 1.01
C SER A 51 0.27 17.40 1.71
N MET A 52 0.71 16.37 2.45
CA MET A 52 -0.21 15.46 3.15
C MET A 52 -0.95 16.15 4.30
N ALA A 53 -2.26 15.93 4.37
CA ALA A 53 -3.12 16.36 5.47
C ALA A 53 -2.98 15.45 6.72
N VAL A 54 -1.75 15.29 7.20
CA VAL A 54 -1.37 14.48 8.37
C VAL A 54 -0.53 15.35 9.31
N PRO A 55 -0.71 15.30 10.65
CA PRO A 55 0.13 16.04 11.57
C PRO A 55 1.62 15.72 11.37
N ASP A 56 2.49 16.73 11.44
CA ASP A 56 3.92 16.56 11.09
C ASP A 56 4.62 15.44 11.87
N LYS A 57 4.24 15.21 13.13
CA LYS A 57 4.77 14.12 13.97
C LYS A 57 4.42 12.70 13.49
N TYR A 58 3.49 12.57 12.55
CA TYR A 58 3.04 11.29 11.97
C TYR A 58 3.30 11.20 10.47
N LYS A 59 3.94 12.21 9.87
CA LYS A 59 4.35 12.15 8.46
C LYS A 59 5.49 11.13 8.32
N ASP A 60 5.30 10.18 7.43
CA ASP A 60 6.28 9.16 7.07
C ASP A 60 6.30 9.05 5.55
N MET A 61 7.50 8.86 4.97
CA MET A 61 7.68 8.64 3.53
C MET A 61 7.16 7.27 3.09
N CYS A 62 7.02 6.34 4.04
CA CYS A 62 6.59 4.95 3.81
C CYS A 62 7.34 4.32 2.63
N THR A 63 6.65 3.67 1.68
CA THR A 63 7.30 2.77 0.69
C THR A 63 6.97 3.03 -0.78
N PHE A 64 6.38 4.19 -1.13
CA PHE A 64 5.97 4.45 -2.53
C PHE A 64 7.09 4.93 -3.47
N TYR A 65 8.12 5.58 -2.94
CA TYR A 65 9.07 6.41 -3.70
C TYR A 65 10.00 5.66 -4.66
#